data_AF-A0A1H9ZTP8-F1
#
_entry.id   AF-A0A1H9ZTP8-F1
#
_cell.length_a   1.000
_cell.length_b   1.000
_cell.length_c   1.000
_cell.angle_alpha   90.00
_cell.angle_beta   90.00
_cell.angle_gamma   90.00
#
_symmetry.space_group_name_H-M   'P 1'
#
loop_
_entity.id
_entity.type
_entity.pdbx_description
1 polymer ?
#
loop_
_entity_poly.entity_id
_entity_poly.type
_entity_poly.pdbx_seq_one_letter_code
_entity_poly.pdbx_strand_id
1 'polypeptide(L)'
;MDSARHLIWDEVEKNNYPFTLSMPILGFFSADEDMEADDFLTMCKYNGASILFPFLRSAIADVTKSANITSLTLPLINVKKFIDDKS
;
A
#
# COMPACT_ATOMS: atom_id res chain seq x y z
N MET A 1 24.35 9.14 -3.04
CA MET A 1 23.74 7.99 -2.33
C MET A 1 22.64 7.47 -3.23
N ASP A 2 22.88 6.31 -3.81
CA ASP A 2 22.13 5.76 -4.91
C ASP A 2 20.78 5.24 -4.41
N SER A 3 19.72 6.01 -4.64
CA SER A 3 18.36 5.57 -4.35
C SER A 3 17.91 4.68 -5.49
N ALA A 4 18.33 3.42 -5.45
CA ALA A 4 17.84 2.38 -6.34
C ALA A 4 16.31 2.28 -6.17
N ARG A 5 15.58 3.00 -7.03
CA ARG A 5 14.14 2.80 -7.19
C ARG A 5 14.00 1.40 -7.75
N HIS A 6 13.66 0.45 -6.89
CA HIS A 6 13.18 -0.86 -7.33
C HIS A 6 11.90 -0.58 -8.13
N LEU A 7 12.03 -0.51 -9.45
CA LEU A 7 10.89 -0.56 -10.35
C LEU A 7 10.32 -1.97 -10.16
N ILE A 8 9.12 -2.06 -9.60
CA ILE A 8 8.45 -3.33 -9.25
C ILE A 8 8.09 -4.16 -10.50
N TRP A 9 8.33 -3.62 -11.70
CA TRP A 9 8.01 -4.26 -12.97
C TRP A 9 9.20 -4.13 -13.92
N ASP A 10 9.83 -5.26 -14.25
CA ASP A 10 10.80 -5.35 -15.34
C ASP A 10 10.10 -5.04 -16.68
N GLU A 11 10.81 -4.40 -17.60
CA GLU A 11 10.41 -4.22 -19.01
C GLU A 11 9.13 -3.37 -19.27
N VAL A 12 8.92 -2.26 -18.54
CA VAL A 12 7.77 -1.34 -18.75
C VAL A 12 7.61 -0.90 -20.21
N GLU A 13 8.70 -0.62 -20.91
CA GLU A 13 8.69 -0.23 -22.34
C GLU A 13 8.26 -1.36 -23.28
N LYS A 14 8.53 -2.63 -22.93
CA LYS A 14 8.21 -3.79 -23.75
C LYS A 14 6.73 -4.19 -23.65
N ASN A 15 6.13 -3.95 -22.48
CA ASN A 15 4.75 -4.34 -22.19
C ASN A 15 3.73 -3.22 -22.44
N ASN A 16 4.19 -2.01 -22.80
CA ASN A 16 3.37 -0.84 -23.14
C ASN A 16 2.24 -0.58 -22.13
N TYR A 17 2.53 -0.71 -20.83
CA TYR A 17 1.56 -0.42 -19.78
C TYR A 17 1.17 1.07 -19.79
N PRO A 18 -0.11 1.43 -19.54
CA PRO A 18 -0.59 2.79 -19.71
C PRO A 18 0.02 3.79 -18.71
N PHE A 19 0.52 3.31 -17.56
CA PHE A 19 1.23 4.10 -16.56
C PHE A 19 1.95 3.21 -15.54
N THR A 20 2.81 3.81 -14.71
CA THR A 20 3.37 3.20 -13.49
C THR A 20 3.11 4.14 -12.31
N LEU A 21 2.69 3.60 -11.17
CA LEU A 21 2.41 4.36 -9.95
C LEU A 21 3.08 3.70 -8.74
N SER A 22 3.81 4.48 -7.95
CA SER A 22 4.33 4.08 -6.65
C SER A 22 3.87 5.10 -5.60
N MET A 23 3.16 4.63 -4.58
CA MET A 23 2.53 5.47 -3.57
C MET A 23 2.68 4.85 -2.18
N PRO A 24 3.64 5.31 -1.36
CA PRO A 24 3.74 4.91 0.03
C PRO A 24 2.68 5.61 0.88
N ILE A 25 2.16 4.92 1.89
CA ILE A 25 1.29 5.49 2.93
C ILE A 25 1.86 5.16 4.30
N LEU A 26 1.84 6.15 5.21
CA LEU A 26 2.32 6.01 6.58
C LEU A 26 1.19 6.35 7.56
N GLY A 27 1.06 5.54 8.60
CA GLY A 27 0.18 5.80 9.73
C GLY A 27 0.98 5.88 11.02
N PHE A 28 0.57 6.76 11.93
CA PHE A 28 1.09 6.84 13.28
C PHE A 28 0.07 6.21 14.22
N PHE A 29 0.50 5.19 14.97
CA PHE A 29 -0.34 4.42 15.89
C PHE A 29 0.25 4.48 17.29
N SER A 30 -0.62 4.39 18.28
CA SER A 30 -0.27 4.27 19.70
C SER A 30 -1.18 3.24 20.36
N ALA A 31 -0.74 2.67 21.47
CA ALA A 31 -1.51 1.77 22.31
C ALA A 31 -1.41 2.21 23.77
N ASP A 32 -2.26 1.64 24.61
CA ASP A 32 -2.23 1.83 26.06
C ASP A 32 -0.92 1.29 26.66
N GLU A 33 -0.48 1.86 27.78
CA GLU A 33 0.84 1.61 28.38
C GLU A 33 1.07 0.14 28.80
N ASP A 34 0.01 -0.62 29.00
CA ASP A 34 0.02 -2.02 29.42
C ASP A 34 0.05 -3.02 28.25
N MET A 35 0.01 -2.55 27.00
CA MET A 35 0.11 -3.42 25.83
C MET A 35 1.55 -3.90 25.61
N GLU A 36 1.72 -5.22 25.50
CA GLU A 36 3.00 -5.81 25.12
C GLU A 36 3.43 -5.35 23.72
N ALA A 37 4.73 -5.05 23.57
CA ALA A 37 5.27 -4.47 22.34
C ALA A 37 5.04 -5.38 21.11
N ASP A 38 5.16 -6.70 21.28
CA ASP A 38 4.97 -7.67 20.20
C ASP A 38 3.50 -7.73 19.74
N ASP A 39 2.55 -7.60 20.66
CA ASP A 39 1.12 -7.52 20.35
C ASP A 39 0.81 -6.22 19.61
N PHE A 40 1.38 -5.10 20.05
CA PHE A 40 1.26 -3.81 19.35
C PHE A 40 1.79 -3.87 17.92
N LEU A 41 2.98 -4.45 17.72
CA LEU A 41 3.56 -4.61 16.38
C LEU A 41 2.72 -5.53 15.50
N THR A 42 2.19 -6.62 16.07
CA THR A 42 1.29 -7.54 15.37
C THR A 42 0.00 -6.83 14.95
N MET A 43 -0.60 -6.03 15.83
CA MET A 43 -1.76 -5.20 15.51
C MET A 43 -1.44 -4.16 14.44
N CYS A 44 -0.30 -3.48 14.51
CA CYS A 44 0.11 -2.52 13.49
C CYS A 44 0.28 -3.20 12.12
N LYS A 45 0.91 -4.38 12.07
CA LYS A 45 1.10 -5.16 10.84
C LYS A 45 -0.24 -5.48 10.17
N TYR A 46 -1.21 -6.02 10.90
CA TYR A 46 -2.47 -6.47 10.32
C TYR A 46 -3.56 -5.39 10.29
N ASN A 47 -3.87 -4.81 11.45
CA ASN A 47 -4.96 -3.85 11.61
C ASN A 47 -4.54 -2.48 11.08
N GLY A 48 -3.31 -2.04 11.37
CA GLY A 48 -2.78 -0.79 10.83
C GLY A 48 -2.80 -0.77 9.31
N ALA A 49 -2.28 -1.82 8.66
CA ALA A 49 -2.36 -1.96 7.19
C ALA A 49 -3.81 -1.99 6.68
N SER A 50 -4.73 -2.66 7.41
CA SER A 50 -6.14 -2.72 7.05
C SER A 50 -6.84 -1.36 7.14
N ILE A 51 -6.49 -0.54 8.13
CA ILE A 51 -6.98 0.83 8.30
C ILE A 51 -6.46 1.74 7.19
N LEU A 52 -5.19 1.59 6.80
CA LEU A 52 -4.55 2.42 5.79
C LEU A 52 -4.99 2.08 4.35
N PHE A 53 -5.34 0.82 4.08
CA PHE A 53 -5.66 0.36 2.72
C PHE A 53 -6.80 1.13 2.03
N PRO A 54 -7.94 1.44 2.68
CA PRO A 54 -8.98 2.29 2.09
C PRO A 54 -8.49 3.67 1.66
N PHE A 55 -7.60 4.30 2.44
CA PHE A 55 -7.03 5.62 2.11
C PHE A 55 -6.10 5.53 0.91
N LEU A 56 -5.22 4.53 0.88
CA LEU A 56 -4.35 4.28 -0.28
C LEU A 56 -5.17 4.01 -1.54
N ARG A 57 -6.22 3.19 -1.43
CA ARG A 57 -7.15 2.89 -2.54
C ARG A 57 -7.83 4.16 -3.08
N SER A 58 -8.30 5.05 -2.20
CA SER A 58 -8.89 6.32 -2.61
C SER A 58 -7.87 7.20 -3.31
N ALA A 59 -6.68 7.34 -2.73
CA ALA A 59 -5.61 8.17 -3.29
C ALA A 59 -5.17 7.71 -4.68
N ILE A 60 -5.11 6.39 -4.93
CA ILE A 60 -4.83 5.85 -6.27
C ILE A 60 -5.94 6.22 -7.27
N ALA A 61 -7.21 6.10 -6.86
CA ALA A 61 -8.35 6.46 -7.71
C ALA A 61 -8.37 7.95 -8.05
N ASP A 62 -8.02 8.80 -7.08
CA ASP A 62 -7.95 10.26 -7.24
C ASP A 62 -6.78 10.66 -8.15
N VAL A 63 -5.57 10.13 -7.89
CA VAL A 63 -4.38 10.46 -8.70
C VAL A 63 -4.55 10.01 -10.15
N THR A 64 -5.08 8.82 -10.39
CA THR A 64 -5.31 8.34 -11.77
C THR A 64 -6.37 9.17 -12.49
N LYS A 65 -7.45 9.55 -11.80
CA LYS A 65 -8.46 10.48 -12.33
C LYS A 65 -7.87 11.86 -12.64
N SER A 66 -7.09 12.43 -11.73
CA SER A 66 -6.43 13.73 -11.91
C SER A 66 -5.39 13.73 -13.04
N ALA A 67 -4.78 12.58 -13.32
CA ALA A 67 -3.90 12.39 -14.46
C ALA A 67 -4.65 12.22 -15.80
N ASN A 68 -5.98 12.40 -15.81
CA ASN A 68 -6.85 12.21 -16.96
C ASN A 68 -6.77 10.78 -17.56
N ILE A 69 -6.49 9.80 -16.70
CA ILE A 69 -6.58 8.36 -16.99
C ILE A 69 -7.89 7.84 -16.38
N THR A 70 -8.43 6.74 -16.89
CA THR A 70 -9.53 6.03 -16.24
C THR A 70 -9.18 5.77 -14.77
N SER A 71 -10.04 6.21 -13.85
CA SER A 71 -9.80 6.06 -12.42
C SER A 71 -9.59 4.59 -12.07
N LEU A 72 -8.42 4.29 -11.52
CA LEU A 72 -8.08 2.96 -11.03
C LEU A 72 -8.56 2.83 -9.59
N THR A 73 -9.67 2.13 -9.41
CA THR A 73 -10.09 1.69 -8.08
C THR A 73 -9.56 0.28 -7.85
N LEU A 74 -8.62 0.11 -6.91
CA LEU A 74 -8.12 -1.22 -6.53
C LEU A 74 -9.27 -2.13 -6.07
N PRO A 75 -9.19 -3.47 -6.16
CA PRO A 75 -10.21 -4.36 -5.59
C PRO A 75 -10.18 -4.35 -4.06
N LEU A 76 -11.26 -4.84 -3.44
CA LEU A 76 -11.22 -5.13 -2.01
C LEU A 76 -10.30 -6.32 -1.80
N ILE A 77 -9.46 -6.27 -0.77
CA ILE A 77 -8.56 -7.37 -0.42
C ILE A 77 -8.74 -7.74 1.04
N ASN A 78 -8.53 -9.02 1.34
CA ASN A 78 -8.29 -9.45 2.70
C ASN A 78 -6.82 -9.15 3.04
N VAL A 79 -6.57 -8.01 3.70
CA VAL A 79 -5.22 -7.54 4.03
C VAL A 79 -4.46 -8.54 4.87
N LYS A 80 -5.11 -9.17 5.86
CA LYS A 80 -4.47 -10.21 6.68
C LYS A 80 -3.96 -11.36 5.82
N LYS A 81 -4.85 -11.93 5.00
CA LYS A 81 -4.47 -13.04 4.10
C LYS A 81 -3.35 -12.62 3.15
N PHE A 82 -3.42 -11.42 2.59
CA PHE A 82 -2.39 -10.92 1.68
C PHE A 82 -1.01 -10.83 2.34
N ILE A 83 -0.95 -10.35 3.58
CA ILE A 83 0.29 -10.23 4.34
C ILE A 83 0.82 -11.62 4.73
N ASP A 84 -0.06 -12.53 5.16
CA ASP A 84 0.32 -13.91 5.50
C ASP A 84 0.89 -14.67 4.29
N ASP A 85 0.27 -14.53 3.11
CA ASP A 85 0.73 -15.16 1.86
C ASP A 85 2.10 -14.61 1.37
N LYS A 86 2.59 -13.50 1.93
CA LYS A 86 3.85 -12.82 1.57
C LYS A 86 4.92 -12.85 2.68
N SER A 87 4.60 -13.40 3.85
CA SER A 87 5.50 -13.50 5.02
C SER A 87 6.19 -14.87 5.04
#